data_AF-A0A940S3L2-F1
#
_entry.id   AF-A0A940S3L2-F1
#
_cell.length_a   1.000
_cell.length_b   1.000
_cell.length_c   1.000
_cell.angle_alpha   90.00
_cell.angle_beta   90.00
_cell.angle_gamma   90.00
#
_symmetry.space_group_name_H-M   'P 1'
#
loop_
_entity.id
_entity.type
_entity.pdbx_description
1 polymer ?
#
loop_
_entity_poly.entity_id
_entity_poly.type
_entity_poly.pdbx_seq_one_letter_code
_entity_poly.pdbx_strand_id
1 'polypeptide(L)'
;MRLVFLLYLFLATASAQADPLTVPDLRERMEGWHTVQAFDCRDVSCRRLRSCEEACFKLIQCGQSKRDGDHDGIPCENLCRSRC
;
A
#
# COMPACT_ATOMS: atom_id res chain seq x y z
N MET A 1 -50.29 -0.02 -33.65
CA MET A 1 -50.68 -0.41 -32.27
C MET A 1 -49.96 -1.66 -31.77
N ARG A 2 -50.02 -2.80 -32.48
CA ARG A 2 -49.27 -4.03 -32.10
C ARG A 2 -47.73 -3.89 -32.20
N LEU A 3 -47.21 -3.18 -33.20
CA LEU A 3 -45.76 -2.95 -33.36
C LEU A 3 -45.14 -2.05 -32.26
N VAL A 4 -45.90 -1.06 -31.78
CA VAL A 4 -45.44 -0.14 -30.71
C VAL A 4 -45.39 -0.85 -29.36
N PHE A 5 -46.32 -1.79 -29.13
CA PHE A 5 -46.38 -2.59 -27.91
C PHE A 5 -45.18 -3.56 -27.78
N LEU A 6 -44.72 -4.12 -28.91
CA LEU A 6 -43.54 -4.99 -28.95
C LEU A 6 -42.23 -4.22 -28.74
N LEU A 7 -42.14 -2.99 -29.23
CA LEU A 7 -41.00 -2.10 -28.98
C LEU A 7 -40.91 -1.65 -27.51
N TYR A 8 -42.05 -1.46 -26.84
CA TYR A 8 -42.09 -1.09 -25.42
C TYR A 8 -41.67 -2.23 -24.49
N LEU A 9 -41.91 -3.48 -24.86
CA LEU A 9 -41.51 -4.65 -24.06
C LEU A 9 -39.98 -4.87 -24.05
N PHE A 10 -39.28 -4.48 -25.11
CA PHE A 10 -37.82 -4.65 -25.20
C PHE A 10 -37.02 -3.62 -24.37
N LEU A 11 -37.62 -2.47 -24.04
CA LEU A 11 -36.95 -1.38 -23.32
C LEU A 11 -36.99 -1.50 -21.80
N ALA A 12 -37.75 -2.45 -21.23
CA ALA A 12 -38.05 -2.48 -19.80
C ALA A 12 -37.20 -3.45 -18.94
N THR A 13 -36.30 -4.25 -19.53
CA THR A 13 -35.63 -5.34 -18.78
C THR A 13 -34.12 -5.16 -18.61
N ALA A 14 -33.61 -3.93 -18.57
CA ALA A 14 -32.24 -3.66 -18.14
C ALA A 14 -32.20 -3.47 -16.62
N SER A 15 -32.45 -4.53 -15.85
CA SER A 15 -32.19 -4.52 -14.41
C SER A 15 -30.70 -4.74 -14.17
N ALA A 16 -29.97 -3.66 -13.86
CA ALA A 16 -28.60 -3.73 -13.36
C ALA A 16 -28.61 -4.49 -12.02
N GLN A 17 -28.08 -5.71 -12.02
CA GLN A 17 -27.90 -6.49 -10.81
C GLN A 17 -26.59 -6.06 -10.16
N ALA A 18 -26.66 -5.60 -8.89
CA ALA A 18 -25.47 -5.41 -8.08
C ALA A 18 -25.13 -6.75 -7.43
N ASP A 19 -24.05 -7.39 -7.88
CA ASP A 19 -23.55 -8.60 -7.24
C ASP A 19 -23.09 -8.30 -5.80
N PRO A 20 -23.42 -9.15 -4.81
CA PRO A 20 -22.96 -8.95 -3.44
C PRO A 20 -21.46 -9.15 -3.37
N LEU A 21 -20.73 -8.13 -2.89
CA LEU A 21 -19.29 -8.23 -2.62
C LEU A 21 -19.04 -9.36 -1.62
N THR A 22 -18.23 -10.35 -2.03
CA THR A 22 -17.85 -11.48 -1.19
C THR A 22 -16.48 -11.24 -0.57
N VAL A 23 -16.22 -11.84 0.60
CA VAL A 23 -14.94 -11.72 1.32
C VAL A 23 -13.71 -12.15 0.47
N PRO A 24 -13.80 -13.19 -0.40
CA PRO A 24 -12.72 -13.53 -1.32
C PRO A 24 -12.34 -12.39 -2.29
N ASP A 25 -13.32 -11.70 -2.88
CA ASP A 25 -13.10 -10.55 -3.79
C ASP A 25 -12.35 -9.40 -3.09
N LEU A 26 -12.66 -9.16 -1.81
CA LEU A 26 -11.95 -8.14 -1.02
C LEU A 26 -10.49 -8.50 -0.76
N ARG A 27 -10.17 -9.79 -0.56
CA ARG A 27 -8.78 -10.25 -0.40
C ARG A 27 -8.00 -10.14 -1.69
N GLU A 28 -8.57 -10.56 -2.82
CA GLU A 28 -7.94 -10.39 -4.14
C GLU A 28 -7.70 -8.90 -4.45
N ARG A 29 -8.65 -8.02 -4.11
CA ARG A 29 -8.49 -6.57 -4.26
C ARG A 29 -7.51 -5.96 -3.25
N MET A 30 -7.27 -6.63 -2.12
CA MET A 30 -6.28 -6.24 -1.10
C MET A 30 -4.88 -6.82 -1.31
N GLU A 31 -4.66 -7.66 -2.32
CA GLU A 31 -3.31 -8.16 -2.64
C GLU A 31 -2.37 -7.04 -3.12
N GLY A 32 -2.92 -5.86 -3.45
CA GLY A 32 -2.15 -4.64 -3.72
C GLY A 32 -1.88 -3.77 -2.48
N TRP A 33 -2.46 -4.08 -1.31
CA TRP A 33 -2.31 -3.29 -0.09
C TRP A 33 -1.28 -3.95 0.83
N HIS A 34 -0.01 -3.66 0.53
CA HIS A 34 1.06 -3.86 1.48
C HIS A 34 0.76 -3.00 2.71
N THR A 35 0.42 -3.61 3.85
CA THR A 35 0.24 -2.88 5.10
C THR A 35 1.52 -2.10 5.37
N VAL A 36 1.44 -0.77 5.34
CA VAL A 36 2.56 0.11 5.68
C VAL A 36 2.97 -0.26 7.10
N GLN A 37 4.12 -0.91 7.23
CA GLN A 37 4.65 -1.25 8.54
C GLN A 37 4.87 0.06 9.31
N ALA A 38 4.23 0.19 10.47
CA ALA A 38 4.45 1.36 11.32
C ALA A 38 5.85 1.25 11.93
N PHE A 39 6.70 2.26 11.66
CA PHE A 39 8.04 2.33 12.23
C PHE A 39 8.00 2.97 13.63
N ASP A 40 8.99 2.63 14.46
CA ASP A 40 9.14 3.16 15.82
C ASP A 40 10.56 3.68 16.07
N CYS A 41 10.77 4.36 17.20
CA CYS A 41 12.07 4.89 17.59
C CYS A 41 12.89 3.94 18.48
N ARG A 42 12.57 2.63 18.52
CA ARG A 42 13.43 1.68 19.24
C ARG A 42 14.83 1.68 18.64
N ASP A 43 15.79 1.66 19.53
CA ASP A 43 17.20 1.64 19.16
C ASP A 43 17.63 0.21 18.81
N VAL A 44 17.71 -0.08 17.52
CA VAL A 44 18.16 -1.37 16.98
C VAL A 44 19.28 -1.14 15.98
N SER A 45 20.20 -2.09 15.87
CA SER A 45 21.30 -1.98 14.91
C SER A 45 20.80 -2.10 13.46
N CYS A 46 21.56 -1.55 12.50
CA CYS A 46 21.25 -1.68 11.07
C CYS A 46 21.07 -3.13 10.61
N ARG A 47 21.71 -4.11 11.28
CA ARG A 47 21.56 -5.55 10.98
C ARG A 47 20.18 -6.11 11.32
N ARG A 48 19.41 -5.43 12.18
CA ARG A 48 18.05 -5.83 12.58
C ARG A 48 16.96 -5.15 11.77
N LEU A 49 17.27 -4.02 11.14
CA LEU A 49 16.35 -3.31 10.26
C LEU A 49 16.09 -4.12 9.01
N ARG A 50 14.89 -3.98 8.44
CA ARG A 50 14.45 -4.78 7.29
C ARG A 50 14.20 -3.98 6.03
N SER A 51 14.20 -2.66 6.11
CA SER A 51 13.99 -1.81 4.95
C SER A 51 14.77 -0.49 5.05
N CYS A 52 15.03 0.12 3.90
CA CYS A 52 15.65 1.44 3.85
C CYS A 52 14.71 2.51 4.43
N GLU A 53 13.40 2.36 4.22
CA GLU A 53 12.37 3.26 4.77
C GLU A 53 12.40 3.28 6.30
N GLU A 54 12.60 2.13 6.96
CA GLU A 54 12.74 2.06 8.42
C GLU A 54 14.03 2.74 8.90
N ALA A 55 15.14 2.54 8.16
CA ALA A 55 16.41 3.20 8.46
C ALA A 55 16.32 4.72 8.32
N CYS A 56 15.67 5.21 7.25
CA CYS A 56 15.39 6.62 7.02
C CYS A 56 14.49 7.21 8.10
N PHE A 57 13.42 6.50 8.49
CA PHE A 57 12.56 6.93 9.59
C PHE A 57 13.36 7.09 10.89
N LYS A 58 14.22 6.11 11.22
CA LYS A 58 15.03 6.17 12.45
C LYS A 58 16.08 7.30 12.40
N LEU A 59 16.66 7.59 11.24
CA LEU A 59 17.58 8.72 11.07
C LEU A 59 16.85 10.06 11.22
N ILE A 60 15.82 10.30 10.42
CA ILE A 60 15.16 11.61 10.29
C ILE A 60 14.17 11.86 11.44
N GLN A 61 13.26 10.92 11.69
CA GLN A 61 12.15 11.12 12.64
C GLN A 61 12.59 10.90 14.07
N CYS A 62 13.51 9.96 14.30
CA CYS A 62 13.98 9.63 15.65
C CYS A 62 15.34 10.26 16.00
N GLY A 63 15.99 10.96 15.06
CA GLY A 63 17.28 11.62 15.28
C GLY A 63 18.45 10.66 15.56
N GLN A 64 18.36 9.40 15.13
CA GLN A 64 19.37 8.40 15.43
C GLN A 64 20.53 8.50 14.44
N SER A 65 21.39 9.51 14.62
CA SER A 65 22.52 9.82 13.72
C SER A 65 23.41 8.62 13.40
N LYS A 66 23.62 7.71 14.36
CA LYS A 66 24.34 6.44 14.19
C LYS A 66 23.82 5.51 13.08
N ARG A 67 22.71 5.84 12.43
CA ARG A 67 22.21 5.13 11.25
C ARG A 67 23.05 5.52 10.04
N ASP A 68 23.55 6.74 10.00
CA ASP A 68 24.47 7.31 9.04
C ASP A 68 25.83 7.55 9.76
N GLY A 69 26.68 6.52 9.77
CA GLY A 69 27.88 6.51 10.61
C GLY A 69 28.99 7.43 10.11
N ASP A 70 29.07 7.60 8.80
CA ASP A 70 30.02 8.44 8.08
C ASP A 70 29.44 9.81 7.66
N HIS A 71 28.16 10.05 7.95
CA HIS A 71 27.45 11.33 7.80
C HIS A 71 27.34 11.79 6.34
N ASP A 72 27.17 10.85 5.41
CA ASP A 72 27.06 11.12 3.97
C ASP A 72 25.59 11.31 3.50
N GLY A 73 24.65 11.05 4.42
CA GLY A 73 23.20 11.12 4.25
C GLY A 73 22.55 9.78 3.89
N ILE A 74 23.29 8.67 3.76
CA ILE A 74 22.81 7.34 3.39
C ILE A 74 22.81 6.43 4.64
N PRO A 75 21.68 6.25 5.35
CA PRO A 75 21.68 5.43 6.53
C PRO A 75 21.78 3.95 6.19
N CYS A 76 22.49 3.19 7.03
CA CYS A 76 22.54 1.74 6.99
C CYS A 76 22.74 1.21 5.56
N GLU A 77 23.86 1.54 4.90
CA GLU A 77 24.16 1.27 3.48
C GLU A 77 24.01 -0.20 3.01
N ASN A 78 23.89 -1.15 3.94
CA ASN A 78 23.49 -2.52 3.63
C ASN A 78 22.02 -2.63 3.13
N LEU A 79 21.18 -1.66 3.46
CA LEU A 79 19.76 -1.55 3.09
C LEU A 79 19.51 -0.42 2.10
N CYS A 80 20.19 0.72 2.28
CA CYS A 80 20.00 1.90 1.43
C CYS A 80 21.08 2.02 0.35
N ARG A 81 20.71 2.64 -0.78
CA ARG A 81 21.60 2.95 -1.91
C ARG A 81 21.65 4.45 -2.24
N SER A 82 20.85 5.24 -1.54
CA SER A 82 20.66 6.67 -1.75
C SER A 82 20.31 7.35 -0.43
N ARG A 83 20.36 8.68 -0.41
CA ARG A 83 19.93 9.47 0.74
C ARG A 83 18.45 9.29 1.01
N CYS A 84 18.08 9.49 2.27
CA CYS A 84 16.72 9.81 2.68
C CYS A 84 16.39 11.28 2.34
#